data_AF-A0A7C6H530-F1
#
_entry.id   AF-A0A7C6H530-F1
#
_cell.length_a   1.000
_cell.length_b   1.000
_cell.length_c   1.000
_cell.angle_alpha   90.00
_cell.angle_beta   90.00
_cell.angle_gamma   90.00
#
_symmetry.space_group_name_H-M   'P 1'
#
loop_
_entity.id
_entity.type
_entity.pdbx_description
1 polymer ?
#
loop_
_entity_poly.entity_id
_entity_poly.type
_entity_poly.pdbx_seq_one_letter_code
_entity_poly.pdbx_strand_id
1 'polypeptide(L)'
;MSNGEMPDPEQIKEIMRIMSDTIPDMLSNITRVLYGAQEGEEYGRAVANFYKEVKAAGMSNEEAFALTKEYMGNFNIANVIGGVAKGSKGPKGD
;
A
#
# COMPACT_ATOMS: atom_id res chain seq x y z
N MET A 1 20.01 -34.75 -1.20
CA MET A 1 19.54 -33.49 -1.78
C MET A 1 18.76 -33.87 -3.04
N SER A 2 17.43 -33.96 -3.00
CA SER A 2 16.64 -34.27 -4.21
C SER A 2 16.73 -33.10 -5.18
N ASN A 3 17.01 -33.43 -6.44
CA ASN A 3 17.02 -32.49 -7.56
C ASN A 3 15.67 -31.78 -7.66
N GLY A 4 15.70 -30.46 -7.83
CA GLY A 4 14.51 -29.65 -8.07
C GLY A 4 13.91 -29.98 -9.43
N GLU A 5 12.96 -30.90 -9.46
CA GLU A 5 12.02 -31.01 -10.57
C GLU A 5 11.17 -29.73 -10.60
N MET A 6 11.11 -29.08 -11.78
CA MET A 6 10.17 -27.99 -11.97
C MET A 6 8.75 -28.52 -11.69
N PRO A 7 7.91 -27.76 -10.96
CA PRO A 7 6.53 -28.15 -10.72
C PRO A 7 5.81 -28.40 -12.05
N ASP A 8 4.96 -29.42 -12.07
CA ASP A 8 4.18 -29.72 -13.28
C ASP A 8 3.17 -28.58 -13.59
N PRO A 9 2.63 -28.51 -14.81
CA PRO A 9 1.72 -27.44 -15.21
C PRO A 9 0.48 -27.29 -14.31
N GLU A 10 -0.05 -28.38 -13.74
CA GLU A 10 -1.21 -28.31 -12.84
C GLU A 10 -0.80 -27.77 -11.46
N GLN A 11 0.38 -28.14 -10.96
CA GLN A 11 0.95 -27.56 -9.74
C GLN A 11 1.21 -26.05 -9.90
N ILE A 12 1.74 -25.63 -11.05
CA ILE A 12 1.94 -24.20 -11.36
C ILE A 12 0.60 -23.47 -11.38
N LYS A 13 -0.43 -24.06 -11.99
CA LYS A 13 -1.78 -23.49 -12.06
C LYS A 13 -2.44 -23.38 -10.68
N GLU A 14 -2.25 -24.37 -9.81
CA GLU A 14 -2.73 -24.32 -8.41
C GLU A 14 -2.05 -23.19 -7.64
N ILE A 15 -0.71 -23.06 -7.75
CA ILE A 15 0.05 -21.97 -7.12
C ILE A 15 -0.44 -20.61 -7.63
N MET A 16 -0.61 -20.46 -8.95
CA MET A 16 -1.10 -19.22 -9.55
C MET A 16 -2.52 -18.89 -9.10
N ARG A 17 -3.39 -19.90 -8.93
CA ARG A 17 -4.74 -19.69 -8.38
C ARG A 17 -4.67 -19.19 -6.94
N ILE A 18 -3.90 -19.86 -6.09
CA ILE A 18 -3.71 -19.46 -4.68
C ILE A 18 -3.16 -18.03 -4.60
N MET A 19 -2.18 -17.68 -5.42
CA MET A 19 -1.62 -16.33 -5.49
C MET A 19 -2.66 -15.30 -5.97
N SER A 20 -3.47 -15.66 -6.96
CA SER A 20 -4.52 -14.80 -7.50
C SER A 20 -5.63 -14.53 -6.48
N ASP A 21 -5.85 -15.42 -5.52
CA ASP A 21 -6.79 -15.21 -4.41
C ASP A 21 -6.13 -14.44 -3.25
N THR A 22 -4.89 -14.81 -2.89
CA THR A 22 -4.19 -14.27 -1.71
C THR A 22 -3.78 -12.81 -1.89
N ILE A 23 -3.29 -12.43 -3.09
CA ILE A 23 -2.79 -11.06 -3.33
C ILE A 23 -3.93 -10.03 -3.23
N PRO A 24 -5.09 -10.19 -3.90
CA PRO A 24 -6.22 -9.28 -3.74
C PRO A 24 -6.74 -9.20 -2.31
N ASP A 25 -6.81 -10.33 -1.60
CA ASP A 25 -7.25 -10.35 -0.19
C ASP A 25 -6.31 -9.55 0.71
N MET A 26 -4.99 -9.68 0.53
CA MET A 26 -4.01 -8.87 1.24
C MET A 26 -4.16 -7.38 0.95
N LEU A 27 -4.34 -7.00 -0.32
CA LEU A 27 -4.55 -5.61 -0.71
C LEU A 27 -5.87 -5.05 -0.16
N SER A 28 -6.94 -5.85 -0.15
CA SER A 28 -8.23 -5.50 0.45
C SER A 28 -8.09 -5.27 1.96
N ASN A 29 -7.36 -6.15 2.65
CA ASN A 29 -7.10 -6.02 4.08
C ASN A 29 -6.25 -4.80 4.42
N ILE A 30 -5.19 -4.51 3.65
CA ILE A 30 -4.41 -3.28 3.79
C ILE A 30 -5.30 -2.05 3.58
N THR A 31 -6.14 -2.07 2.55
CA THR A 31 -7.08 -0.98 2.26
C THR A 31 -8.08 -0.79 3.41
N ARG A 32 -8.62 -1.89 3.96
CA ARG A 32 -9.53 -1.85 5.11
C ARG A 32 -8.86 -1.35 6.38
N VAL A 33 -7.58 -1.68 6.61
CA VAL A 33 -6.80 -1.14 7.72
C VAL A 33 -6.52 0.36 7.53
N LEU A 34 -6.30 0.82 6.30
CA LEU A 34 -6.02 2.24 6.05
C LEU A 34 -7.27 3.12 6.04
N TYR A 35 -8.43 2.57 5.69
CA TYR A 35 -9.68 3.31 5.49
C TYR A 35 -10.85 2.85 6.39
N GLY A 36 -10.62 1.90 7.29
CA GLY A 36 -11.57 1.45 8.31
C GLY A 36 -11.74 2.48 9.42
N ALA A 37 -12.95 2.61 9.99
CA ALA A 37 -13.30 3.69 10.90
C ALA A 37 -12.53 3.67 12.24
N GLN A 38 -12.10 2.50 12.73
CA GLN A 38 -11.36 2.36 13.99
C GLN A 38 -9.86 2.60 13.79
N GLU A 39 -9.34 2.12 12.67
CA GLU A 39 -7.93 2.22 12.30
C GLU A 39 -7.61 3.62 11.73
N GLY A 40 -8.58 4.30 11.12
CA GLY A 40 -8.49 5.71 10.77
C GLY A 40 -8.33 6.62 11.99
N GLU A 41 -8.85 6.22 13.16
CA GLU A 41 -8.66 6.95 14.43
C GLU A 41 -7.23 6.79 14.96
N GLU A 42 -6.68 5.58 14.90
CA GLU A 42 -5.28 5.31 15.27
C GLU A 42 -4.30 5.98 14.29
N TYR A 43 -4.57 5.93 13.00
CA TYR A 43 -3.82 6.64 11.97
C TYR A 43 -3.89 8.16 12.19
N GLY A 44 -5.08 8.70 12.46
CA GLY A 44 -5.26 10.10 12.81
C GLY A 44 -4.46 10.51 14.06
N ARG A 45 -4.41 9.67 15.09
CA ARG A 45 -3.54 9.86 16.27
C ARG A 45 -2.07 9.86 15.90
N ALA A 46 -1.61 8.94 15.06
CA ALA A 46 -0.22 8.85 14.64
C ALA A 46 0.20 10.12 13.86
N VAL A 47 -0.62 10.57 12.91
CA VAL A 47 -0.41 11.82 12.16
C VAL A 47 -0.38 13.03 13.09
N ALA A 48 -1.31 13.12 14.04
CA ALA A 48 -1.36 14.21 15.01
C ALA A 48 -0.14 14.24 15.94
N ASN A 49 0.35 13.06 16.37
CA ASN A 49 1.54 12.96 17.18
C ASN A 49 2.79 13.35 16.38
N PHE A 50 2.93 12.88 15.13
CA PHE A 50 4.03 13.28 14.26
C PHE A 50 4.13 14.82 14.13
N TYR A 51 3.00 15.49 13.83
CA TYR A 51 2.96 16.96 13.76
C TYR A 51 3.39 17.64 15.07
N LYS A 52 2.95 17.12 16.23
CA LYS A 52 3.33 17.65 17.54
C LYS A 52 4.83 17.51 17.81
N GLU A 53 5.39 16.33 17.52
CA GLU A 53 6.81 16.04 17.78
C GLU A 53 7.73 16.89 16.91
N VAL A 54 7.44 17.05 15.62
CA VAL A 54 8.28 17.89 14.75
C VAL A 54 8.23 19.37 15.14
N LYS A 55 7.08 19.86 15.62
CA LYS A 55 6.97 21.20 16.22
C LYS A 55 7.75 21.33 17.52
N ALA A 56 7.65 20.33 18.39
CA ALA A 56 8.41 20.31 19.64
C ALA A 56 9.93 20.31 19.37
N ALA A 57 10.37 19.72 18.26
CA ALA A 57 11.75 19.76 17.79
C ALA A 57 12.19 21.12 17.21
N GLY A 58 11.31 22.13 17.18
CA GLY A 58 11.65 23.51 16.80
C GLY A 58 11.24 23.92 15.38
N MET A 59 10.51 23.07 14.66
CA MET A 59 10.00 23.38 13.32
C MET A 59 8.88 24.44 13.39
N SER A 60 8.83 25.35 12.40
CA SER A 60 7.73 26.33 12.31
C SER A 60 6.38 25.64 12.05
N ASN A 61 5.29 26.36 12.29
CA ASN A 61 3.95 25.83 12.04
C ASN A 61 3.76 25.43 10.57
N GLU A 62 4.26 26.26 9.65
CA GLU A 62 4.17 26.06 8.21
C GLU A 62 4.97 24.84 7.76
N GLU A 63 6.23 24.71 8.21
CA GLU A 63 7.11 23.58 7.86
C GLU A 63 6.57 22.26 8.43
N ALA A 64 6.12 22.26 9.69
CA ALA A 64 5.56 21.07 10.33
C ALA A 64 4.27 20.59 9.63
N PHE A 65 3.44 21.54 9.20
CA PHE A 65 2.23 21.24 8.45
C PHE A 65 2.55 20.67 7.07
N ALA A 66 3.50 21.28 6.34
CA ALA A 66 3.94 20.80 5.04
C ALA A 66 4.50 19.37 5.11
N LEU A 67 5.42 19.11 6.05
CA LEU A 67 6.03 17.79 6.22
C LEU A 67 5.00 16.72 6.64
N THR A 68 4.06 17.07 7.53
CA THR A 68 2.98 16.14 7.92
C THR A 68 2.06 15.83 6.74
N LYS A 69 1.74 16.83 5.91
CA LYS A 69 0.95 16.66 4.69
C LYS A 69 1.66 15.77 3.66
N GLU A 70 2.98 15.93 3.50
CA GLU A 70 3.80 15.05 2.65
C GLU A 70 3.86 13.62 3.20
N TYR A 71 4.04 13.45 4.50
CA TYR A 71 3.99 12.14 5.16
C TYR A 71 2.66 11.42 4.89
N MET A 72 1.53 12.11 5.03
CA MET A 72 0.21 11.57 4.68
C MET A 72 0.06 11.29 3.17
N GLY A 73 0.63 12.13 2.31
CA GLY A 73 0.55 12.01 0.84
C GLY A 73 1.37 10.85 0.28
N ASN A 74 2.54 10.57 0.86
CA ASN A 74 3.38 9.43 0.50
C ASN A 74 2.79 8.10 0.96
N PHE A 75 1.96 8.12 2.01
CA PHE A 75 1.15 6.99 2.45
C PHE A 75 -0.12 6.77 1.59
N ASN A 76 -0.32 7.54 0.52
CA ASN A 76 -1.42 7.33 -0.40
C ASN A 76 -1.15 6.10 -1.28
N ILE A 77 -1.29 4.92 -0.67
CA ILE A 77 -1.26 3.60 -1.29
C ILE A 77 -2.24 3.52 -2.47
N ALA A 78 -3.25 4.39 -2.55
CA ALA A 78 -4.09 4.53 -3.74
C ALA A 78 -3.28 4.90 -5.02
N ASN A 79 -2.18 5.64 -4.92
CA ASN A 79 -1.28 5.89 -6.05
C ASN A 79 -0.41 4.67 -6.40
N VAL A 80 -0.01 3.87 -5.40
CA VAL A 80 0.75 2.63 -5.61
C VAL A 80 -0.14 1.56 -6.26
N ILE A 81 -1.37 1.39 -5.78
CA ILE A 81 -2.37 0.46 -6.32
C ILE A 81 -2.91 0.98 -7.68
N GLY A 82 -3.15 2.29 -7.81
CA GLY A 82 -3.61 2.93 -9.05
C GLY A 82 -2.56 2.92 -10.17
N GLY A 83 -1.27 3.00 -9.82
CA GLY A 83 -0.15 2.87 -10.76
C GLY A 83 -0.07 1.47 -11.38
N VAL A 84 -0.35 0.43 -10.59
CA VAL A 84 -0.41 -0.97 -11.07
C VAL A 84 -1.64 -1.19 -11.97
N ALA A 85 -2.78 -0.57 -11.67
CA ALA A 85 -3.99 -0.66 -12.51
C ALA A 85 -3.88 0.06 -13.87
N LYS A 86 -3.02 1.09 -13.98
CA LYS A 86 -2.88 1.90 -15.20
C LYS A 86 -1.87 1.34 -16.21
N GLY A 87 -1.07 0.34 -15.83
CA GLY A 87 -0.05 -0.29 -16.68
C GLY A 87 -0.54 -1.36 -17.66
N SER A 88 -1.84 -1.72 -17.66
CA SER A 88 -2.39 -2.81 -18.47
C SER A 88 -3.11 -2.40 -19.76
N LYS A 89 -3.14 -1.09 -20.12
CA LYS A 89 -3.62 -0.65 -21.44
C LYS A 89 -2.46 -0.61 -22.44
N GLY A 90 -2.17 -1.78 -23.04
CA GLY A 90 -1.32 -1.88 -24.23
C GLY A 90 -1.86 -1.04 -25.41
N PRO A 91 -1.00 -0.68 -26.37
CA PRO A 91 -1.34 0.22 -27.47
C PRO A 91 -2.43 -0.42 -28.35
N LYS A 92 -3.52 0.31 -28.54
CA LYS A 92 -4.56 -0.03 -29.51
C LYS A 92 -4.01 0.37 -30.87
N GLY A 93 -3.72 -0.63 -31.71
CA GLY A 93 -3.20 -0.42 -33.07
C GLY A 93 -4.17 0.40 -33.93
N ASP A 94 -3.58 1.21 -34.79
CA ASP A 94 -4.23 1.99 -35.87
C ASP A 94 -4.68 1.08 -37.03
#